data_AF-A0A7W0ZKN8-F1
#
_entry.id   AF-A0A7W0ZKN8-F1
#
_cell.length_a   1.000
_cell.length_b   1.000
_cell.length_c   1.000
_cell.angle_alpha   90.00
_cell.angle_beta   90.00
_cell.angle_gamma   90.00
#
_symmetry.space_group_name_H-M   'P 1'
#
loop_
_entity.id
_entity.type
_entity.pdbx_description
1 polymer ?
#
loop_
_entity_poly.entity_id
_entity_poly.type
_entity_poly.pdbx_seq_one_letter_code
_entity_poly.pdbx_strand_id
1 'polypeptide(L)' 'MPMLFDALRVGKTELTNGIVMAPMKRSRAEDEGVQPDFAADY' A
#
# COMPACT_ATOMS: atom_id res chain seq x y z
N MET A 1 -9.33 -12.84 19.66
CA MET A 1 -9.79 -12.26 18.39
C MET A 1 -8.79 -11.18 18.01
N PRO A 2 -8.16 -11.24 16.83
CA PRO A 2 -7.25 -10.18 16.38
C PRO A 2 -8.04 -8.89 16.10
N MET A 3 -7.49 -7.76 16.53
CA MET A 3 -8.03 -6.41 16.34
C MET A 3 -7.34 -5.72 15.16
N LEU A 4 -7.94 -4.63 14.65
CA LEU A 4 -7.42 -3.91 13.49
C LEU A 4 -5.98 -3.41 13.66
N PHE A 5 -5.56 -3.08 14.88
CA PHE A 5 -4.23 -2.54 15.17
C PHE A 5 -3.25 -3.60 15.69
N ASP A 6 -3.64 -4.87 15.73
CA ASP A 6 -2.73 -5.95 16.09
C ASP A 6 -1.85 -6.29 14.89
N ALA A 7 -0.58 -6.61 15.16
CA ALA A 7 0.35 -7.07 14.13
C ALA A 7 -0.13 -8.37 13.49
N LEU A 8 0.15 -8.53 12.19
CA LEU A 8 -0.31 -9.66 11.38
C LEU A 8 0.82 -10.21 10.51
N ARG A 9 1.06 -11.53 10.55
CA ARG A 9 2.01 -12.18 9.64
C ARG A 9 1.31 -12.72 8.40
N VAL A 10 1.75 -12.30 7.22
CA VAL A 10 1.28 -12.80 5.92
C VAL A 10 2.45 -13.48 5.21
N GLY A 11 2.42 -14.82 5.17
CA GLY A 11 3.54 -15.61 4.65
C GLY A 11 4.83 -15.37 5.44
N LYS A 12 5.82 -14.74 4.81
CA LYS A 12 7.11 -14.39 5.42
C LYS A 12 7.22 -12.92 5.86
N THR A 13 6.19 -12.11 5.62
CA THR A 13 6.19 -10.67 5.92
C THR A 13 5.37 -10.40 7.18
N GLU A 14 5.90 -9.55 8.05
CA GLU A 14 5.20 -9.07 9.24
C GLU A 14 4.66 -7.67 8.98
N LEU A 15 3.35 -7.48 9.20
CA LEU A 15 2.64 -6.21 9.05
C LEU A 15 2.34 -5.65 10.44
N THR A 16 2.45 -4.34 10.58
CA THR A 16 2.24 -3.64 11.86
C THR A 16 0.77 -3.58 12.29
N ASN A 17 -0.16 -3.82 11.37
CA ASN A 17 -1.61 -3.81 11.63
C ASN A 17 -2.37 -4.61 10.54
N GLY A 18 -3.67 -4.79 10.75
CA GLY A 18 -4.59 -5.42 9.80
C GLY A 18 -5.30 -4.44 8.86
N ILE A 19 -4.79 -3.22 8.67
CA ILE A 19 -5.39 -2.19 7.81
C ILE A 19 -4.64 -2.18 6.47
N VAL A 20 -5.35 -2.44 5.38
CA VAL A 20 -4.76 -2.57 4.05
C VAL A 20 -5.21 -1.40 3.16
N MET A 21 -4.25 -0.76 2.49
CA MET A 21 -4.55 0.17 1.41
C MET A 21 -4.99 -0.62 0.18
N ALA A 22 -6.26 -0.48 -0.20
CA ALA A 22 -6.79 -1.12 -1.40
C ALA A 22 -6.07 -0.60 -2.67
N PRO A 23 -5.98 -1.41 -3.74
CA PRO A 23 -5.42 -0.95 -5.00
C PRO A 23 -6.33 0.13 -5.62
N MET A 24 -5.75 1.29 -5.94
CA MET A 24 -6.48 2.44 -6.47
C MET A 24 -5.78 3.01 -7.71
N LYS A 25 -6.45 3.00 -8.86
CA LYS A 25 -5.97 3.73 -10.06
C LYS A 25 -6.08 5.23 -9.77
N ARG A 26 -4.93 5.92 -9.77
CA ARG A 26 -4.88 7.38 -9.55
C ARG A 26 -4.82 8.19 -10.84
N SER A 27 -4.49 7.57 -11.98
CA SER A 27 -4.28 8.24 -13.28
C SER A 27 -3.29 9.42 -13.17
N ARG A 28 -2.16 9.17 -12.49
CA ARG A 28 -1.12 10.16 -12.21
C ARG A 28 0.25 9.77 -12.78
N ALA A 29 0.30 8.76 -13.64
CA ALA A 29 1.51 8.47 -14.40
C ALA A 29 1.68 9.48 -15.54
N GLU A 30 2.92 9.66 -16.00
CA GLU A 30 3.24 10.38 -17.23
C GLU A 30 2.70 9.65 -18.47
N ASP A 31 2.80 10.27 -19.65
CA ASP A 31 2.18 9.77 -20.89
C ASP A 31 2.72 8.38 -21.28
N GLU A 32 3.98 8.10 -21.00
CA GLU A 32 4.64 6.80 -21.22
C GLU A 32 4.30 5.76 -20.12
N GLY A 33 3.47 6.11 -19.14
CA GLY A 33 3.11 5.25 -18.01
C GLY A 33 4.17 5.19 -16.92
N VAL A 34 5.19 6.05 -16.98
CA VAL A 34 6.21 6.20 -15.94
C VAL A 34 5.61 6.89 -14.73
N GLN A 35 5.93 6.39 -13.53
CA GLN A 35 5.50 7.04 -12.29
C GLN A 35 6.34 8.30 -12.08
N PRO A 36 5.73 9.49 -11.93
CA PRO A 36 6.46 10.71 -11.59
C PRO A 36 6.92 10.68 -10.14
N ASP A 37 7.90 11.51 -9.79
CA ASP A 37 8.54 11.51 -8.46
C ASP A 37 7.54 11.65 -7.30
N PHE A 38 6.49 12.45 -7.48
CA PHE A 38 5.47 12.65 -6.44
C PHE A 38 4.68 11.37 -6.11
N ALA A 39 4.80 10.30 -6.91
CA ALA A 39 4.23 8.99 -6.61
C ALA A 39 4.90 8.28 -5.42
N ALA A 40 6.11 8.69 -5.04
CA ALA A 40 6.80 8.22 -3.84
C ALA A 40 6.36 8.94 -2.56
N ASP A 41 5.77 10.13 -2.69
CA ASP A 41 5.38 10.97 -1.55
C ASP A 41 4.01 10.58 -0.98
N TYR A 42 3.17 9.85 -1.72
CA TYR A 42 1.78 9.52 -1.34
C TYR A 42 1.51 8.04 -1.10
#